data_AF-A0A1G9I5G6-F1
#
_entry.id   AF-A0A1G9I5G6-F1
#
_cell.length_a   1.000
_cell.length_b   1.000
_cell.length_c   1.000
_cell.angle_alpha   90.00
_cell.angle_beta   90.00
_cell.angle_gamma   90.00
#
_symmetry.space_group_name_H-M   'P 1'
#
loop_
_entity.id
_entity.type
_entity.pdbx_description
1 polymer ?
#
loop_
_entity_poly.entity_id
_entity_poly.type
_entity_poly.pdbx_seq_one_letter_code
_entity_poly.pdbx_strand_id
1 'polypeptide(L)'
;MIAVDMDGTFLDGKGEYDSERFEKILNELDKRGIIFVVATGNQISRMRLTFGKQAERLAYVVGNGSHLVVKNETKYLKNFTSKQLDHLLDFYQNHFNDYHMVISSPDHSYMTKGAYNCQNLGNPERLAYYNASFPNVILLDSMSELPNEPINKLTMQLPEKLEEDVTKEFKKEFPDLVPMASGFGAIDVVLPGVDKAFGIKELMKLENISSNQVMAFGDGDNDLAMLELAKYSYAMENATERVKSTARFIAPANTKSGVFQVIEKYLASH
;
A
#
# COMPACT_ATOMS: atom_id res chain seq x y z
N MET A 1 2.09 10.83 -16.23
CA MET A 1 1.90 10.53 -14.80
C MET A 1 3.00 9.59 -14.34
N ILE A 2 3.44 9.75 -13.10
CA ILE A 2 4.45 8.89 -12.46
C ILE A 2 3.81 8.25 -11.24
N ALA A 3 3.70 6.93 -11.22
CA ALA A 3 3.15 6.15 -10.11
C ALA A 3 4.26 5.39 -9.41
N VAL A 4 4.34 5.48 -8.09
CA VAL A 4 5.47 4.96 -7.33
C VAL A 4 4.97 4.21 -6.11
N ASP A 5 5.43 2.98 -5.94
CA ASP A 5 5.32 2.30 -4.64
C ASP A 5 6.21 2.95 -3.56
N MET A 6 5.89 2.68 -2.30
CA MET A 6 6.52 3.32 -1.15
C MET A 6 7.63 2.48 -0.52
N ASP A 7 7.26 1.49 0.28
CA ASP A 7 8.20 0.68 1.07
C ASP A 7 9.00 -0.24 0.14
N GLY A 8 10.33 -0.13 0.12
CA GLY A 8 11.18 -0.92 -0.80
C GLY A 8 11.38 -0.28 -2.18
N THR A 9 10.69 0.83 -2.47
CA THR A 9 10.75 1.55 -3.75
C THR A 9 11.11 3.03 -3.60
N PHE A 10 10.19 3.87 -3.12
CA PHE A 10 10.44 5.32 -2.94
C PHE A 10 11.19 5.61 -1.65
N LEU A 11 10.84 4.91 -0.58
CA LEU A 11 11.47 5.04 0.73
C LEU A 11 12.75 4.22 0.79
N ASP A 12 13.77 4.76 1.45
CA ASP A 12 15.04 4.09 1.66
C ASP A 12 14.95 2.98 2.73
N GLY A 13 16.08 2.36 3.07
CA GLY A 13 16.14 1.28 4.06
C GLY A 13 15.74 1.69 5.49
N LYS A 14 15.57 2.99 5.77
CA LYS A 14 15.08 3.52 7.04
C LYS A 14 13.62 3.96 6.99
N GLY A 15 12.96 3.80 5.84
CA GLY A 15 11.60 4.30 5.64
C GLY A 15 11.54 5.81 5.41
N GLU A 16 12.66 6.44 5.04
CA GLU A 16 12.79 7.88 4.82
C GLU A 16 12.99 8.20 3.33
N TYR A 17 12.91 9.49 2.97
CA TYR A 17 13.29 9.97 1.64
C TYR A 17 13.89 11.38 1.73
N ASP A 18 14.64 11.77 0.71
CA ASP A 18 15.20 13.12 0.60
C ASP A 18 14.10 14.12 0.21
N SER A 19 13.50 14.76 1.22
CA SER A 19 12.37 15.68 1.04
C SER A 19 12.73 16.92 0.21
N GLU A 20 13.94 17.47 0.37
CA GLU A 20 14.38 18.65 -0.39
C GLU A 20 14.61 18.31 -1.86
N ARG A 21 15.20 17.16 -2.14
CA ARG A 21 15.38 16.69 -3.52
C ARG A 21 14.05 16.34 -4.17
N PHE A 22 13.14 15.71 -3.42
CA PHE A 22 11.80 15.43 -3.92
C PHE A 22 11.03 16.72 -4.21
N GLU A 23 11.17 17.75 -3.39
CA GLU A 23 10.55 19.07 -3.62
C GLU A 23 11.00 19.67 -4.95
N LYS A 24 12.29 19.59 -5.27
CA LYS A 24 12.83 20.04 -6.56
C LYS A 24 12.24 19.25 -7.72
N ILE A 25 12.11 17.94 -7.58
CA ILE A 25 11.46 17.07 -8.56
C ILE A 25 10.00 17.48 -8.75
N LEU A 26 9.22 17.60 -7.67
CA LEU A 26 7.81 18.01 -7.72
C LEU A 26 7.64 19.36 -8.43
N ASN A 27 8.52 20.33 -8.18
CA ASN A 27 8.47 21.62 -8.85
C ASN A 27 8.65 21.50 -10.37
N GLU A 28 9.50 20.60 -10.85
CA GLU A 28 9.66 20.34 -12.28
C GLU A 28 8.50 19.53 -12.87
N LEU A 29 7.93 18.59 -12.10
CA LEU A 29 6.75 17.85 -12.52
C LEU A 29 5.53 18.77 -12.66
N ASP A 30 5.32 19.68 -11.72
CA ASP A 30 4.22 20.65 -11.73
C ASP A 30 4.28 21.58 -12.95
N LYS A 31 5.48 22.11 -13.27
CA LYS A 31 5.69 22.94 -14.48
C LYS A 31 5.29 22.22 -15.77
N ARG A 32 5.38 20.89 -15.78
CA ARG A 32 5.11 20.03 -16.94
C ARG A 32 3.73 19.37 -16.88
N GLY A 33 2.93 19.64 -15.84
CA GLY A 33 1.64 19.00 -15.62
C GLY A 33 1.74 17.48 -15.41
N ILE A 34 2.86 16.98 -14.90
CA ILE A 34 3.06 15.56 -14.64
C ILE A 34 2.57 15.23 -13.23
N ILE A 35 1.49 14.47 -13.14
CA ILE A 35 0.94 14.02 -11.86
C ILE A 35 1.87 12.97 -11.23
N PHE A 36 2.24 13.19 -9.97
CA PHE A 36 2.93 12.21 -9.13
C PHE A 36 1.91 11.47 -8.27
N VAL A 37 1.97 10.14 -8.29
CA VAL A 37 1.01 9.25 -7.63
C VAL A 37 1.74 8.33 -6.70
N VAL A 38 1.31 8.31 -5.44
CA VAL A 38 1.73 7.33 -4.45
C VAL A 38 0.80 6.12 -4.55
N ALA A 39 1.34 4.95 -4.89
CA ALA A 39 0.57 3.71 -5.09
C ALA A 39 0.99 2.65 -4.07
N THR A 40 0.25 2.48 -2.98
CA THR A 40 0.71 1.73 -1.80
C THR A 40 -0.38 0.93 -1.10
N GLY A 41 0.03 -0.10 -0.35
CA GLY A 41 -0.84 -0.82 0.59
C GLY A 41 -1.17 -0.04 1.86
N ASN A 42 -0.47 1.05 2.12
CA ASN A 42 -0.65 1.88 3.30
C ASN A 42 -1.95 2.71 3.28
N GLN A 43 -2.36 3.21 4.45
CA GLN A 43 -3.47 4.15 4.62
C GLN A 43 -3.10 5.57 4.17
N ILE A 44 -4.11 6.38 3.81
CA ILE A 44 -3.91 7.80 3.49
C ILE A 44 -3.33 8.59 4.68
N SER A 45 -3.73 8.24 5.91
CA SER A 45 -3.22 8.88 7.13
C SER A 45 -1.70 8.75 7.27
N ARG A 46 -1.15 7.55 7.07
CA ARG A 46 0.31 7.32 7.04
C ARG A 46 0.97 8.16 5.96
N MET A 47 0.42 8.18 4.75
CA MET A 47 1.01 8.94 3.65
C MET A 47 1.00 10.45 3.90
N ARG A 48 -0.06 11.00 4.50
CA ARG A 48 -0.10 12.42 4.89
C ARG A 48 0.98 12.76 5.93
N LEU A 49 1.21 11.88 6.89
CA LEU A 49 2.30 12.05 7.87
C LEU A 49 3.68 11.99 7.20
N THR A 50 3.89 11.02 6.31
CA THR A 50 5.16 10.85 5.59
C THR A 50 5.51 12.06 4.73
N PHE A 51 4.56 12.58 3.94
CA PHE A 51 4.83 13.66 2.98
C PHE A 51 4.66 15.07 3.57
N GLY A 52 4.03 15.21 4.74
CA GLY A 52 3.82 16.50 5.40
C GLY A 52 3.23 17.55 4.45
N LYS A 53 3.93 18.68 4.28
CA LYS A 53 3.48 19.78 3.39
C LYS A 53 3.38 19.39 1.91
N GLN A 54 4.13 18.37 1.48
CA GLN A 54 4.12 17.91 0.09
C GLN A 54 2.85 17.12 -0.24
N ALA A 55 2.13 16.63 0.79
CA ALA A 55 1.01 15.71 0.62
C ALA A 55 -0.11 16.27 -0.27
N GLU A 56 -0.37 17.58 -0.20
CA GLU A 56 -1.49 18.20 -0.94
C GLU A 56 -1.26 18.23 -2.46
N ARG A 57 -0.01 18.07 -2.91
CA ARG A 57 0.37 18.08 -4.33
C ARG A 57 0.28 16.70 -4.99
N LEU A 58 0.11 15.65 -4.19
CA LEU A 58 0.16 14.28 -4.68
C LEU A 58 -1.25 13.73 -4.95
N ALA A 59 -1.31 12.76 -5.85
CA ALA A 59 -2.42 11.82 -5.91
C ALA A 59 -2.06 10.53 -5.18
N TYR A 60 -3.07 9.84 -4.66
CA TYR A 60 -2.89 8.66 -3.83
C TYR A 60 -3.79 7.52 -4.30
N VAL A 61 -3.18 6.39 -4.59
CA VAL A 61 -3.82 5.08 -4.73
C VAL A 61 -3.39 4.26 -3.52
N VAL A 62 -4.20 4.29 -2.47
CA VAL A 62 -3.88 3.73 -1.14
C VAL A 62 -4.76 2.53 -0.81
N GLY A 63 -4.39 1.76 0.22
CA GLY A 63 -5.08 0.52 0.58
C GLY A 63 -5.06 -0.52 -0.55
N ASN A 64 -3.94 -0.65 -1.27
CA ASN A 64 -3.80 -1.49 -2.47
C ASN A 64 -4.86 -1.17 -3.54
N GLY A 65 -5.20 0.12 -3.70
CA GLY A 65 -6.14 0.59 -4.71
C GLY A 65 -7.59 0.67 -4.26
N SER A 66 -7.90 0.35 -3.01
CA SER A 66 -9.25 0.51 -2.46
C SER A 66 -9.65 1.97 -2.27
N HIS A 67 -8.69 2.90 -2.23
CA HIS A 67 -8.98 4.32 -2.01
C HIS A 67 -8.16 5.18 -2.98
N LEU A 68 -8.86 5.98 -3.79
CA LEU A 68 -8.26 6.99 -4.65
C LEU A 68 -8.53 8.38 -4.10
N VAL A 69 -7.46 9.12 -3.81
CA VAL A 69 -7.51 10.52 -3.35
C VAL A 69 -6.73 11.39 -4.34
N VAL A 70 -7.34 12.48 -4.79
CA VAL A 70 -6.72 13.44 -5.72
C VAL A 70 -7.03 14.85 -5.21
N LYS A 71 -6.00 15.68 -5.04
CA LYS A 71 -6.14 17.05 -4.50
C LYS A 71 -6.91 17.08 -3.17
N ASN A 72 -6.53 16.18 -2.24
CA ASN A 72 -7.18 15.96 -0.95
C ASN A 72 -8.66 15.52 -0.99
N GLU A 73 -9.22 15.23 -2.17
CA GLU A 73 -10.60 14.73 -2.31
C GLU A 73 -10.61 13.23 -2.60
N THR A 74 -11.41 12.50 -1.83
CA THR A 74 -11.71 11.09 -2.13
C THR A 74 -12.53 11.02 -3.41
N LYS A 75 -11.96 10.40 -4.46
CA LYS A 75 -12.66 10.14 -5.72
C LYS A 75 -13.46 8.84 -5.65
N TYR A 76 -12.94 7.84 -4.96
CA TYR A 76 -13.72 6.69 -4.51
C TYR A 76 -13.09 6.05 -3.28
N LEU A 77 -13.91 5.34 -2.52
CA LEU A 77 -13.51 4.44 -1.46
C LEU A 77 -14.25 3.11 -1.64
N LYS A 78 -13.50 2.02 -1.78
CA LYS A 78 -14.01 0.65 -1.81
C LYS A 78 -13.80 0.06 -0.42
N ASN A 79 -14.88 -0.34 0.22
CA ASN A 79 -14.88 -0.87 1.57
C ASN A 79 -15.60 -2.22 1.63
N PHE A 80 -15.31 -2.99 2.67
CA PHE A 80 -16.08 -4.18 3.00
C PHE A 80 -17.53 -3.77 3.29
N THR A 81 -18.47 -4.58 2.80
CA THR A 81 -19.86 -4.49 3.25
C THR A 81 -19.96 -4.96 4.70
N SER A 82 -20.99 -4.51 5.44
CA SER A 82 -21.22 -4.99 6.82
C SER A 82 -21.28 -6.51 6.88
N LYS A 83 -21.95 -7.17 5.92
CA LYS A 83 -22.02 -8.62 5.85
C LYS A 83 -20.64 -9.29 5.69
N GLN A 84 -19.77 -8.72 4.85
CA GLN A 84 -18.39 -9.23 4.70
C GLN A 84 -17.59 -9.03 5.97
N LEU A 85 -17.72 -7.86 6.61
CA LEU A 85 -17.02 -7.55 7.85
C LEU A 85 -17.47 -8.46 8.99
N ASP A 86 -18.78 -8.65 9.18
CA ASP A 86 -19.34 -9.54 10.20
C ASP A 86 -18.83 -10.98 9.99
N HIS A 87 -18.86 -11.47 8.75
CA HIS A 87 -18.38 -12.81 8.43
C HIS A 87 -16.87 -12.97 8.64
N LEU A 88 -16.06 -11.94 8.32
CA LEU A 88 -14.63 -11.92 8.64
C LEU A 88 -14.40 -11.97 10.15
N LEU A 89 -15.11 -11.14 10.91
CA LEU A 89 -15.00 -11.10 12.37
C LEU A 89 -15.39 -12.44 12.99
N ASP A 90 -16.48 -13.07 12.53
CA ASP A 90 -16.92 -14.39 12.99
C ASP A 90 -15.90 -15.49 12.68
N PHE A 91 -15.29 -15.46 11.50
CA PHE A 91 -14.26 -16.41 11.09
C PHE A 91 -13.02 -16.33 12.00
N TYR A 92 -12.64 -15.12 12.39
CA TYR A 92 -11.43 -14.90 13.19
C TYR A 92 -11.67 -14.82 14.71
N GLN A 93 -12.93 -14.86 15.18
CA GLN A 93 -13.25 -14.66 16.60
C GLN A 93 -12.50 -15.59 17.54
N ASN A 94 -12.28 -16.84 17.13
CA ASN A 94 -11.60 -17.86 17.93
C ASN A 94 -10.07 -17.81 17.80
N HIS A 95 -9.55 -16.95 16.92
CA HIS A 95 -8.13 -16.84 16.60
C HIS A 95 -7.54 -15.48 16.94
N PHE A 96 -8.28 -14.58 17.61
CA PHE A 96 -7.73 -13.28 18.04
C PHE A 96 -6.52 -13.38 18.97
N ASN A 97 -6.31 -14.54 19.62
CA ASN A 97 -5.11 -14.81 20.40
C ASN A 97 -3.96 -15.38 19.55
N ASP A 98 -4.27 -16.03 18.43
CA ASP A 98 -3.31 -16.66 17.53
C ASP A 98 -2.80 -15.67 16.46
N TYR A 99 -3.67 -14.75 16.03
CA TYR A 99 -3.46 -13.83 14.93
C TYR A 99 -3.52 -12.39 15.40
N HIS A 100 -2.62 -11.57 14.88
CA HIS A 100 -2.67 -10.15 15.10
C HIS A 100 -3.50 -9.49 14.01
N MET A 101 -4.72 -9.07 14.33
CA MET A 101 -5.63 -8.46 13.37
C MET A 101 -5.70 -6.95 13.55
N VAL A 102 -5.60 -6.25 12.42
CA VAL A 102 -5.79 -4.80 12.31
C VAL A 102 -6.91 -4.54 11.32
N ILE A 103 -7.91 -3.79 11.76
CA ILE A 103 -9.02 -3.38 10.91
C ILE A 103 -8.87 -1.90 10.67
N SER A 104 -8.90 -1.49 9.40
CA SER A 104 -8.45 -0.16 9.00
C SER A 104 -9.54 0.54 8.19
N SER A 105 -9.93 1.73 8.67
CA SER A 105 -10.56 2.76 7.86
C SER A 105 -9.48 3.62 7.20
N PRO A 106 -9.80 4.62 6.36
CA PRO A 106 -8.77 5.47 5.77
C PRO A 106 -7.92 6.23 6.81
N ASP A 107 -8.51 6.66 7.91
CA ASP A 107 -7.86 7.54 8.90
C ASP A 107 -7.54 6.85 10.23
N HIS A 108 -8.22 5.74 10.55
CA HIS A 108 -8.08 5.01 11.81
C HIS A 108 -7.72 3.55 11.59
N SER A 109 -7.03 2.97 12.56
CA SER A 109 -6.83 1.53 12.67
C SER A 109 -7.37 1.05 14.01
N TYR A 110 -7.97 -0.12 14.04
CA TYR A 110 -8.65 -0.70 15.19
C TYR A 110 -8.09 -2.07 15.50
N MET A 111 -7.89 -2.33 16.78
CA MET A 111 -7.40 -3.60 17.30
C MET A 111 -8.07 -3.89 18.64
N THR A 112 -8.16 -5.15 19.03
CA THR A 112 -8.66 -5.53 20.36
C THR A 112 -7.60 -5.27 21.45
N LYS A 113 -8.02 -4.86 22.64
CA LYS A 113 -7.15 -4.72 23.81
C LYS A 113 -6.59 -6.08 24.17
N GLY A 114 -5.33 -6.09 24.60
CA GLY A 114 -4.60 -7.34 24.81
C GLY A 114 -4.13 -8.02 23.52
N ALA A 115 -4.61 -7.61 22.33
CA ALA A 115 -4.07 -8.08 21.05
C ALA A 115 -2.65 -7.57 20.75
N TYR A 116 -1.94 -6.98 21.72
CA TYR A 116 -0.55 -6.60 21.58
C TYR A 116 0.35 -7.84 21.63
N ASN A 117 0.44 -8.58 20.52
CA ASN A 117 1.32 -9.73 20.39
C ASN A 117 2.63 -9.40 19.65
N CYS A 118 2.84 -8.16 19.19
CA CYS A 118 4.09 -7.77 18.54
C CYS A 118 5.34 -7.97 19.42
N GLN A 119 5.19 -8.15 20.74
CA GLN A 119 6.28 -8.58 21.63
C GLN A 119 6.81 -10.00 21.31
N ASN A 120 6.05 -10.83 20.59
CA ASN A 120 6.47 -12.13 20.04
C ASN A 120 7.05 -12.02 18.62
N LEU A 121 7.09 -10.84 17.99
CA LEU A 121 7.76 -10.66 16.69
C LEU A 121 9.28 -10.81 16.80
N GLY A 122 9.82 -10.86 18.03
CA GLY A 122 11.20 -11.19 18.36
C GLY A 122 12.27 -10.23 17.84
N ASN A 123 11.90 -9.33 16.93
CA ASN A 123 12.78 -8.40 16.23
C ASN A 123 12.26 -6.96 16.35
N PRO A 124 13.05 -6.05 16.96
CA PRO A 124 12.76 -4.61 17.03
C PRO A 124 12.44 -3.96 15.68
N GLU A 125 13.04 -4.42 14.58
CA GLU A 125 12.78 -3.88 13.23
C GLU A 125 11.35 -4.16 12.77
N ARG A 126 10.85 -5.37 13.04
CA ARG A 126 9.49 -5.78 12.67
C ARG A 126 8.44 -5.00 13.47
N LEU A 127 8.72 -4.74 14.75
CA LEU A 127 7.89 -3.87 15.59
C LEU A 127 7.91 -2.42 15.10
N ALA A 128 9.08 -1.90 14.73
CA ALA A 128 9.21 -0.53 14.20
C ALA A 128 8.45 -0.36 12.90
N TYR A 129 8.59 -1.29 11.94
CA TYR A 129 7.83 -1.31 10.70
C TYR A 129 6.32 -1.37 10.94
N TYR A 130 5.88 -2.21 11.87
CA TYR A 130 4.48 -2.36 12.21
C TYR A 130 3.89 -1.06 12.79
N ASN A 131 4.56 -0.45 13.78
CA ASN A 131 4.12 0.82 14.36
C ASN A 131 4.13 1.96 13.33
N ALA A 132 5.09 1.95 12.39
CA ALA A 132 5.11 2.92 11.29
C ALA A 132 3.96 2.70 10.30
N SER A 133 3.52 1.44 10.13
CA SER A 133 2.41 1.08 9.23
C SER A 133 1.04 1.50 9.76
N PHE A 134 0.88 1.55 11.08
CA PHE A 134 -0.39 1.88 11.75
C PHE A 134 -0.19 3.00 12.80
N PRO A 135 -0.09 4.27 12.37
CA PRO A 135 0.25 5.37 13.28
C PRO A 135 -0.88 5.75 14.26
N ASN A 136 -2.13 5.41 13.96
CA ASN A 136 -3.32 5.81 14.72
C ASN A 136 -4.16 4.60 15.16
N VAL A 137 -3.55 3.68 15.92
CA VAL A 137 -4.29 2.51 16.43
C VAL A 137 -5.17 2.90 17.63
N ILE A 138 -6.45 2.57 17.53
CA ILE A 138 -7.44 2.64 18.59
C ILE A 138 -7.68 1.22 19.12
N LEU A 139 -7.48 1.04 20.43
CA LEU A 139 -7.68 -0.24 21.10
C LEU A 139 -9.11 -0.36 21.63
N LEU A 140 -9.83 -1.39 21.18
CA LEU A 140 -11.22 -1.72 21.54
C LEU A 140 -11.28 -2.87 22.54
N ASP A 141 -12.26 -2.94 23.43
CA ASP A 141 -12.40 -4.12 24.30
C ASP A 141 -12.86 -5.35 23.49
N SER A 142 -13.65 -5.12 22.43
CA SER A 142 -14.14 -6.13 21.50
C SER A 142 -14.28 -5.53 20.09
N MET A 143 -14.09 -6.34 19.04
CA MET A 143 -14.36 -5.90 17.66
C MET A 143 -15.84 -5.58 17.42
N SER A 144 -16.75 -6.05 18.28
CA SER A 144 -18.16 -5.62 18.25
C SER A 144 -18.35 -4.13 18.55
N GLU A 145 -17.33 -3.45 19.09
CA GLU A 145 -17.34 -2.01 19.37
C GLU A 145 -16.78 -1.17 18.20
N LEU A 146 -16.47 -1.81 17.06
CA LEU A 146 -16.01 -1.10 15.87
C LEU A 146 -16.99 0.04 15.54
N PRO A 147 -16.47 1.28 15.36
CA PRO A 147 -17.33 2.38 14.98
C PRO A 147 -17.88 2.16 13.57
N ASN A 148 -19.01 2.79 13.29
CA ASN A 148 -19.61 2.76 11.95
C ASN A 148 -18.82 3.67 10.99
N GLU A 149 -17.65 3.18 10.56
CA GLU A 149 -16.79 3.80 9.56
C GLU A 149 -16.57 2.85 8.37
N PRO A 150 -16.30 3.37 7.16
CA PRO A 150 -15.92 2.53 6.04
C PRO A 150 -14.60 1.81 6.31
N ILE A 151 -14.65 0.49 6.42
CA ILE A 151 -13.45 -0.36 6.54
C ILE A 151 -12.99 -0.77 5.15
N ASN A 152 -11.81 -0.32 4.74
CA ASN A 152 -11.27 -0.58 3.39
C ASN A 152 -10.02 -1.46 3.38
N LYS A 153 -9.56 -1.86 4.57
CA LYS A 153 -8.42 -2.74 4.72
C LYS A 153 -8.55 -3.58 5.99
N LEU A 154 -8.15 -4.84 5.89
CA LEU A 154 -7.90 -5.71 7.03
C LEU A 154 -6.51 -6.31 6.83
N THR A 155 -5.65 -6.16 7.83
CA THR A 155 -4.31 -6.76 7.84
C THR A 155 -4.24 -7.77 8.96
N MET A 156 -3.67 -8.93 8.66
CA MET A 156 -3.39 -9.96 9.63
C MET A 156 -1.91 -10.23 9.66
N GLN A 157 -1.34 -10.39 10.85
CA GLN A 157 -0.02 -10.93 11.01
C GLN A 157 -0.09 -12.30 11.66
N LEU A 158 0.55 -13.26 11.01
CA LEU A 158 0.51 -14.67 11.38
C LEU A 158 1.94 -15.16 11.61
N PRO A 159 2.13 -16.19 12.45
CA PRO A 159 3.35 -17.00 12.40
C PRO A 159 3.53 -17.59 11.01
N GLU A 160 4.74 -17.52 10.44
CA GLU A 160 5.05 -17.98 9.07
C GLU A 160 4.59 -19.43 8.82
N LYS A 161 4.76 -20.31 9.82
CA LYS A 161 4.32 -21.71 9.77
C LYS A 161 2.81 -21.92 9.58
N LEU A 162 1.98 -20.90 9.85
CA LEU A 162 0.52 -20.96 9.71
C LEU A 162 0.03 -20.29 8.42
N GLU A 163 0.90 -19.57 7.70
CA GLU A 163 0.50 -18.72 6.57
C GLU A 163 -0.21 -19.51 5.47
N GLU A 164 0.34 -20.67 5.09
CA GLU A 164 -0.21 -21.50 4.01
C GLU A 164 -1.59 -22.08 4.38
N ASP A 165 -1.72 -22.64 5.58
CA ASP A 165 -2.96 -23.25 6.05
C ASP A 165 -4.08 -22.21 6.20
N VAL A 166 -3.79 -21.07 6.84
CA VAL A 166 -4.75 -19.97 7.01
C VAL A 166 -5.15 -19.39 5.65
N THR A 167 -4.20 -19.19 4.73
CA THR A 167 -4.50 -18.70 3.39
C THR A 167 -5.42 -19.66 2.62
N LYS A 168 -5.19 -20.97 2.76
CA LYS A 168 -6.00 -22.00 2.09
C LYS A 168 -7.41 -22.07 2.66
N GLU A 169 -7.55 -22.00 3.98
CA GLU A 169 -8.85 -21.96 4.66
C GLU A 169 -9.61 -20.68 4.30
N PHE A 170 -8.93 -19.53 4.34
CA PHE A 170 -9.50 -18.25 3.95
C PHE A 170 -10.04 -18.26 2.52
N LYS A 171 -9.28 -18.78 1.56
CA LYS A 171 -9.73 -18.89 0.16
C LYS A 171 -10.96 -19.78 -0.01
N LYS A 172 -11.14 -20.77 0.86
CA LYS A 172 -12.32 -21.65 0.83
C LYS A 172 -13.54 -20.93 1.41
N GLU A 173 -13.37 -20.18 2.49
CA GLU A 173 -14.45 -19.48 3.18
C GLU A 173 -14.88 -18.20 2.46
N PHE A 174 -13.92 -17.46 1.90
CA PHE A 174 -14.12 -16.15 1.26
C PHE A 174 -13.70 -16.19 -0.22
N PRO A 175 -14.46 -16.86 -1.10
CA PRO A 175 -14.15 -16.90 -2.53
C PRO A 175 -14.21 -15.51 -3.19
N ASP A 176 -14.92 -14.57 -2.55
CA ASP A 176 -15.10 -13.20 -3.02
C ASP A 176 -14.08 -12.22 -2.42
N LEU A 177 -13.05 -12.69 -1.71
CA LEU A 177 -11.97 -11.85 -1.15
C LEU A 177 -10.59 -12.42 -1.53
N VAL A 178 -9.59 -11.56 -1.54
CA VAL A 178 -8.22 -11.96 -1.95
C VAL A 178 -7.25 -11.74 -0.78
N PRO A 179 -6.63 -12.80 -0.25
CA PRO A 179 -5.50 -12.66 0.67
C PRO A 179 -4.24 -12.30 -0.15
N MET A 180 -3.56 -11.23 0.24
CA MET A 180 -2.38 -10.71 -0.43
C MET A 180 -1.25 -10.55 0.59
N ALA A 181 -0.11 -11.19 0.36
CA ALA A 181 1.06 -10.97 1.20
C ALA A 181 1.52 -9.51 1.09
N SER A 182 1.69 -8.84 2.23
CA SER A 182 2.07 -7.43 2.32
C SER A 182 3.46 -7.22 2.95
N GLY A 183 4.24 -8.30 3.09
CA GLY A 183 5.59 -8.29 3.66
C GLY A 183 5.62 -8.56 5.16
N PHE A 184 6.79 -8.93 5.69
CA PHE A 184 7.00 -9.22 7.12
C PHE A 184 5.96 -10.17 7.76
N GLY A 185 5.55 -11.21 7.01
CA GLY A 185 4.57 -12.20 7.45
C GLY A 185 3.16 -11.62 7.70
N ALA A 186 2.82 -10.52 7.04
CA ALA A 186 1.48 -9.95 7.05
C ALA A 186 0.71 -10.33 5.78
N ILE A 187 -0.59 -10.56 5.95
CA ILE A 187 -1.57 -10.79 4.89
C ILE A 187 -2.57 -9.64 4.94
N ASP A 188 -2.68 -8.89 3.86
CA ASP A 188 -3.77 -7.96 3.63
C ASP A 188 -4.94 -8.70 2.97
N VAL A 189 -6.14 -8.50 3.48
CA VAL A 189 -7.38 -8.90 2.80
C VAL A 189 -7.82 -7.74 1.94
N VAL A 190 -7.86 -7.95 0.63
CA VAL A 190 -8.28 -6.94 -0.35
C VAL A 190 -9.53 -7.38 -1.11
N LEU A 191 -10.22 -6.40 -1.67
CA LEU A 191 -11.43 -6.61 -2.46
C LEU A 191 -11.06 -7.20 -3.84
N PRO A 192 -11.91 -8.06 -4.41
CA PRO A 192 -11.63 -8.72 -5.68
C PRO A 192 -11.60 -7.70 -6.82
N GLY A 193 -10.57 -7.79 -7.65
CA GLY A 193 -10.35 -6.85 -8.76
C GLY A 193 -9.92 -5.44 -8.32
N VAL A 194 -9.63 -5.24 -7.02
CA VAL A 194 -9.09 -3.99 -6.49
C VAL A 194 -7.61 -4.20 -6.17
N ASP A 195 -6.75 -3.71 -7.06
CA ASP A 195 -5.30 -3.66 -6.90
C ASP A 195 -4.77 -2.25 -7.20
N LYS A 196 -3.45 -2.03 -7.08
CA LYS A 196 -2.83 -0.74 -7.42
C LYS A 196 -3.12 -0.35 -8.88
N ALA A 197 -3.12 -1.30 -9.81
CA ALA A 197 -3.39 -1.04 -11.23
C ALA A 197 -4.83 -0.57 -11.48
N PHE A 198 -5.80 -1.08 -10.73
CA PHE A 198 -7.19 -0.62 -10.75
C PHE A 198 -7.27 0.86 -10.39
N GLY A 199 -6.67 1.28 -9.27
CA GLY A 199 -6.70 2.69 -8.88
C GLY A 199 -5.94 3.60 -9.85
N ILE A 200 -4.82 3.13 -10.41
CA ILE A 200 -4.10 3.84 -11.46
C ILE A 200 -4.96 3.98 -12.74
N LYS A 201 -5.70 2.95 -13.14
CA LYS A 201 -6.64 3.01 -14.29
C LYS A 201 -7.78 3.99 -14.05
N GLU A 202 -8.31 4.06 -12.84
CA GLU A 202 -9.35 5.04 -12.49
C GLU A 202 -8.80 6.47 -12.57
N LEU A 203 -7.59 6.72 -12.04
CA LEU A 203 -6.95 8.03 -12.16
C LEU A 203 -6.62 8.38 -13.63
N MET A 204 -6.16 7.41 -14.41
CA MET A 204 -5.94 7.58 -15.85
C MET A 204 -7.20 8.04 -16.59
N LYS A 205 -8.37 7.47 -16.26
CA LYS A 205 -9.65 7.90 -16.85
C LYS A 205 -10.01 9.33 -16.45
N LEU A 206 -9.84 9.68 -15.17
CA LEU A 206 -10.13 11.03 -14.67
C LEU A 206 -9.28 12.11 -15.35
N GLU A 207 -8.02 11.80 -15.63
CA GLU A 207 -7.03 12.74 -16.16
C GLU A 207 -6.80 12.59 -17.67
N ASN A 208 -7.56 11.70 -18.33
CA ASN A 208 -7.43 11.36 -19.76
C ASN A 208 -6.00 10.96 -20.17
N ILE A 209 -5.37 10.12 -19.35
CA ILE A 209 -3.98 9.63 -19.52
C ILE A 209 -4.01 8.20 -20.07
N SER A 210 -3.28 7.94 -21.14
CA SER A 210 -3.08 6.58 -21.66
C SER A 210 -1.93 5.87 -20.94
N SER A 211 -1.90 4.54 -20.96
CA SER A 211 -0.80 3.74 -20.38
C SER A 211 0.57 4.08 -20.98
N ASN A 212 0.59 4.59 -22.22
CA ASN A 212 1.79 5.08 -22.90
C ASN A 212 2.40 6.34 -22.26
N GLN A 213 1.68 6.99 -21.35
CA GLN A 213 2.09 8.19 -20.62
C GLN A 213 2.28 7.91 -19.12
N VAL A 214 2.33 6.63 -18.73
CA VAL A 214 2.53 6.18 -17.35
C VAL A 214 3.94 5.65 -17.18
N MET A 215 4.63 6.23 -16.19
CA MET A 215 5.83 5.68 -15.59
C MET A 215 5.47 5.07 -14.25
N ALA A 216 5.90 3.83 -13.99
CA ALA A 216 5.59 3.11 -12.76
C ALA A 216 6.85 2.52 -12.12
N PHE A 217 6.91 2.51 -10.80
CA PHE A 217 7.99 1.90 -10.01
C PHE A 217 7.40 0.97 -8.95
N GLY A 218 8.05 -0.18 -8.73
CA GLY A 218 7.65 -1.13 -7.70
C GLY A 218 8.71 -2.19 -7.44
N ASP A 219 8.57 -2.88 -6.30
CA ASP A 219 9.46 -3.97 -5.90
C ASP A 219 8.73 -5.21 -5.35
N GLY A 220 7.43 -5.09 -5.07
CA GLY A 220 6.60 -6.15 -4.48
C GLY A 220 5.63 -6.83 -5.44
N ASP A 221 5.11 -7.99 -5.03
CA ASP A 221 4.13 -8.74 -5.81
C ASP A 221 2.80 -7.96 -6.01
N ASN A 222 2.47 -7.05 -5.09
CA ASN A 222 1.33 -6.15 -5.21
C ASN A 222 1.53 -5.04 -6.28
N ASP A 223 2.73 -4.92 -6.86
CA ASP A 223 3.04 -3.97 -7.95
C ASP A 223 2.92 -4.59 -9.35
N LEU A 224 2.87 -5.92 -9.46
CA LEU A 224 2.94 -6.63 -10.75
C LEU A 224 1.95 -6.07 -11.78
N ALA A 225 0.67 -5.96 -11.42
CA ALA A 225 -0.36 -5.45 -12.31
C ALA A 225 -0.13 -3.97 -12.72
N MET A 226 0.45 -3.15 -11.83
CA MET A 226 0.78 -1.75 -12.12
C MET A 226 1.97 -1.66 -13.08
N LEU A 227 2.99 -2.51 -12.87
CA LEU A 227 4.17 -2.59 -13.73
C LEU A 227 3.83 -3.13 -15.13
N GLU A 228 2.89 -4.08 -15.25
CA GLU A 228 2.37 -4.55 -16.54
C GLU A 228 1.61 -3.46 -17.29
N LEU A 229 0.82 -2.66 -16.56
CA LEU A 229 0.00 -1.58 -17.12
C LEU A 229 0.86 -0.46 -17.75
N ALA A 230 1.96 -0.09 -17.10
CA ALA A 230 2.73 1.09 -17.49
C ALA A 230 3.68 0.84 -18.67
N LYS A 231 3.75 1.80 -19.61
CA LYS A 231 4.74 1.75 -20.70
C LYS A 231 6.17 1.94 -20.20
N TYR A 232 6.37 2.77 -19.17
CA TYR A 232 7.67 3.01 -18.55
C TYR A 232 7.70 2.39 -17.16
N SER A 233 7.67 1.05 -17.08
CA SER A 233 7.71 0.32 -15.82
C SER A 233 9.13 -0.04 -15.38
N TYR A 234 9.42 0.23 -14.12
CA TYR A 234 10.70 0.02 -13.48
C TYR A 234 10.54 -0.89 -12.27
N ALA A 235 11.15 -2.07 -12.31
CA ALA A 235 11.36 -2.85 -11.10
C ALA A 235 12.62 -2.34 -10.39
N MET A 236 12.58 -2.24 -9.07
CA MET A 236 13.76 -1.85 -8.30
C MET A 236 14.82 -2.96 -8.32
N GLU A 237 16.11 -2.61 -8.25
CA GLU A 237 17.22 -3.58 -8.21
C GLU A 237 17.07 -4.59 -7.04
N ASN A 238 16.48 -4.15 -5.93
CA ASN A 238 16.18 -4.96 -4.74
C ASN A 238 14.92 -5.83 -4.88
N ALA A 239 14.16 -5.73 -5.97
CA ALA A 239 12.96 -6.52 -6.19
C ALA A 239 13.27 -7.99 -6.47
N THR A 240 12.26 -8.86 -6.31
CA THR A 240 12.37 -10.27 -6.68
C THR A 240 12.52 -10.45 -8.20
N GLU A 241 13.04 -11.58 -8.65
CA GLU A 241 13.17 -11.88 -10.09
C GLU A 241 11.80 -11.91 -10.81
N ARG A 242 10.74 -12.30 -10.10
CA ARG A 242 9.37 -12.24 -10.62
C ARG A 242 8.95 -10.81 -10.94
N VAL A 243 9.21 -9.87 -10.03
CA VAL A 243 8.88 -8.45 -10.24
C VAL A 243 9.76 -7.85 -11.34
N LYS A 244 11.06 -8.16 -11.33
CA LYS A 244 12.01 -7.72 -12.37
C LYS A 244 11.63 -8.18 -13.77
N SER A 245 11.20 -9.43 -13.92
CA SER A 245 10.77 -9.98 -15.22
C SER A 245 9.45 -9.40 -15.73
N THR A 246 8.67 -8.75 -14.86
CA THR A 246 7.40 -8.10 -15.21
C THR A 246 7.61 -6.67 -15.73
N ALA A 247 8.59 -5.95 -15.18
CA ALA A 247 8.90 -4.58 -15.60
C ALA A 247 9.73 -4.53 -16.89
N ARG A 248 9.66 -3.40 -17.60
CA ARG A 248 10.43 -3.18 -18.85
C ARG A 248 11.86 -2.72 -18.61
N PHE A 249 12.10 -2.11 -17.45
CA PHE A 249 13.37 -1.54 -17.06
C PHE A 249 13.68 -1.90 -15.60
N ILE A 250 14.96 -1.81 -15.25
CA ILE A 250 15.42 -1.94 -13.87
C ILE A 250 15.90 -0.57 -13.40
N ALA A 251 15.37 -0.10 -12.27
CA ALA A 251 15.87 1.07 -11.56
C ALA A 251 16.93 0.65 -10.52
N PRO A 252 17.85 1.55 -10.12
CA PRO A 252 18.73 1.30 -8.99
C PRO A 252 17.93 0.97 -7.72
N ALA A 253 18.56 0.30 -6.75
CA ALA A 253 17.90 0.00 -5.48
C ALA A 253 17.34 1.26 -4.78
N ASN A 254 16.29 1.07 -3.97
CA ASN A 254 15.71 2.14 -3.16
C ASN A 254 16.74 2.82 -2.24
N THR A 255 17.66 2.04 -1.67
CA THR A 255 18.80 2.53 -0.85
C THR A 255 19.80 3.40 -1.61
N LYS A 256 19.69 3.48 -2.94
CA LYS A 256 20.47 4.35 -3.82
C LYS A 256 19.62 5.49 -4.41
N SER A 257 18.42 5.73 -3.89
CA SER A 257 17.46 6.70 -4.44
C SER A 257 17.10 6.43 -5.92
N GLY A 258 16.90 5.15 -6.29
CA GLY A 258 16.71 4.75 -7.69
C GLY A 258 15.58 5.46 -8.40
N VAL A 259 14.42 5.65 -7.74
CA VAL A 259 13.28 6.41 -8.30
C VAL A 259 13.71 7.82 -8.69
N PHE A 260 14.43 8.51 -7.81
CA PHE A 260 14.82 9.91 -8.01
C PHE A 260 15.77 10.03 -9.19
N GLN A 261 16.76 9.14 -9.28
CA GLN A 261 17.71 9.12 -10.39
C GLN A 261 17.01 8.92 -11.74
N VAL A 262 16.01 8.04 -11.81
CA VAL A 262 15.27 7.78 -13.05
C VAL A 262 14.42 8.99 -13.44
N ILE A 263 13.69 9.59 -12.49
CA ILE A 263 12.85 10.76 -12.75
C ILE A 263 13.71 11.96 -13.18
N GLU A 264 14.81 12.24 -12.49
CA GLU A 264 15.72 13.34 -12.84
C GLU A 264 16.33 13.14 -14.23
N LYS A 265 16.74 11.92 -14.57
CA LYS A 265 17.25 11.60 -15.91
C LYS A 265 16.18 11.83 -16.98
N TYR A 266 14.93 11.46 -16.70
CA TYR A 266 13.80 11.76 -17.60
C TYR A 266 13.59 13.27 -17.77
N LEU A 267 13.57 14.01 -16.66
CA LEU A 267 13.40 15.47 -16.66
C LEU A 267 14.54 16.22 -17.32
N ALA A 268 15.77 15.72 -17.27
CA ALA A 268 16.92 16.32 -17.93
C ALA A 268 16.95 16.08 -19.45
N SER A 269 16.20 15.09 -19.95
CA SER A 269 16.20 14.68 -21.36
C SER A 269 14.99 15.14 -22.16
N HIS A 270 14.02 15.80 -21.51
CA HIS A 270 12.75 16.28 -22.08
C HIS A 270 12.41 17.63 -21.48
#